data_AF-A0A8B8HSD3-F1
#
_entry.id   AF-A0A8B8HSD3-F1
#
_cell.length_a   1.000
_cell.length_b   1.000
_cell.length_c   1.000
_cell.angle_alpha   90.00
_cell.angle_beta   90.00
_cell.angle_gamma   90.00
#
_symmetry.space_group_name_H-M   'P 1'
#
loop_
_entity.id
_entity.type
_entity.pdbx_description
1 polymer ?
#
loop_
_entity_poly.entity_id
_entity_poly.type
_entity_poly.pdbx_seq_one_letter_code
_entity_poly.pdbx_strand_id
1 'polypeptide(L)'
;MAAVRFSVLVLLLVQQVFAVYRDCSDFDSLKNCNECIRCGGHWCNDPNEEQRCTTMRYDNWCTGKQEKLKFLTNVDEDGTFVQPKYRVRTLTIGMDDRFDISYPSKSKEPKVEIVVNTTQTSNFQVSNKTSCYDSTCTTTIKANPETNFCAANGGISEYFHVKLSVEGIKEEVVTKFHVPCACACSAKVEERSPVCNGRGSLSCGVCTCNEGWKGAFCETPICEVKRGDVPCTDSSRDNIECSGNGVCGPCDKCECFTDREGSRYFDKDNYCADICMTINDCDDCFLNPIPGRCQTCHFALFRQNYNETLMTQKDDFNRHVWVRCNGSIDECYYEYAAMRDEYDETFFMVTKSCDPVQERRAGAVSLTLPIVLGVIALVVAAAATVGYMMWKNRPPPVPMADPMYQNIDAEDCTGENPLYKPPTSSFKNPTYGKW
;
A
#
# COMPACT_ATOMS: atom_id res chain seq x y z
N MET A 1 -73.88 -7.43 -33.27
CA MET A 1 -72.70 -6.65 -32.86
C MET A 1 -72.63 -6.68 -31.35
N ALA A 2 -71.85 -7.60 -30.82
CA ALA A 2 -71.77 -7.92 -29.40
C ALA A 2 -70.30 -7.98 -28.98
N ALA A 3 -70.08 -7.67 -27.70
CA ALA A 3 -68.83 -7.72 -26.96
C ALA A 3 -67.78 -6.69 -27.38
N VAL A 4 -67.46 -5.77 -26.48
CA VAL A 4 -66.24 -5.80 -25.66
C VAL A 4 -66.41 -4.72 -24.58
N ARG A 5 -66.66 -5.16 -23.34
CA ARG A 5 -66.40 -4.36 -22.14
C ARG A 5 -65.07 -4.86 -21.60
N PHE A 6 -64.00 -4.08 -21.76
CA PHE A 6 -62.74 -4.33 -21.05
C PHE A 6 -62.73 -3.50 -19.78
N SER A 7 -62.86 -4.23 -18.67
CA SER A 7 -62.68 -3.76 -17.31
C SER A 7 -61.29 -3.17 -17.12
N VAL A 8 -61.20 -1.83 -17.08
CA VAL A 8 -60.01 -1.10 -16.62
C VAL A 8 -60.38 -0.44 -15.30
N LEU A 9 -60.50 -1.22 -14.22
CA LEU A 9 -60.73 -0.67 -12.87
C LEU A 9 -60.58 -1.69 -11.73
N VAL A 10 -59.57 -2.57 -11.75
CA VAL A 10 -59.12 -3.28 -10.53
C VAL A 10 -57.63 -3.61 -10.64
N LEU A 11 -56.77 -2.60 -10.49
CA LEU A 11 -55.31 -2.79 -10.33
C LEU A 11 -54.72 -1.77 -9.33
N LEU A 12 -55.54 -1.37 -8.35
CA LEU A 12 -55.09 -0.68 -7.15
C LEU A 12 -55.67 -1.44 -5.97
N LEU A 13 -54.84 -1.70 -4.95
CA LEU A 13 -55.12 -2.42 -3.69
C LEU A 13 -54.79 -3.92 -3.66
N VAL A 14 -53.57 -4.31 -4.02
CA VAL A 14 -52.85 -5.35 -3.25
C VAL A 14 -51.37 -4.96 -3.18
N GLN A 15 -51.04 -3.85 -2.51
CA GLN A 15 -49.73 -3.81 -1.84
C GLN A 15 -49.87 -4.75 -0.66
N GLN A 16 -49.26 -5.92 -0.81
CA GLN A 16 -49.16 -6.93 0.22
C GLN A 16 -48.58 -6.25 1.47
N VAL A 17 -49.41 -6.10 2.50
CA VAL A 17 -48.94 -5.99 3.87
C VAL A 17 -48.40 -7.37 4.21
N PHE A 18 -47.23 -7.69 3.68
CA PHE A 18 -46.39 -8.66 4.35
C PHE A 18 -45.97 -7.98 5.64
N ALA A 19 -46.68 -8.26 6.73
CA ALA A 19 -46.02 -8.26 8.01
C ALA A 19 -44.82 -9.20 7.83
N VAL A 20 -43.63 -8.62 7.65
CA VAL A 20 -42.38 -9.37 7.49
C VAL A 20 -42.27 -10.23 8.74
N TYR A 21 -42.60 -11.50 8.61
CA TYR A 21 -42.42 -12.47 9.67
C TYR A 21 -40.91 -12.49 9.96
N ARG A 22 -40.51 -11.93 11.10
CA ARG A 22 -39.10 -11.87 11.47
C ARG A 22 -38.70 -13.24 11.96
N ASP A 23 -37.75 -13.83 11.25
CA ASP A 23 -37.13 -15.08 11.66
C ASP A 23 -36.10 -14.79 12.76
N CYS A 24 -36.42 -15.22 13.98
CA CYS A 24 -35.55 -15.10 15.15
C CYS A 24 -34.86 -16.45 15.46
N SER A 25 -34.70 -17.33 14.48
CA SER A 25 -34.04 -18.63 14.67
C SER A 25 -32.52 -18.54 14.77
N ASP A 26 -31.90 -17.57 14.09
CA ASP A 26 -30.45 -17.39 14.04
C ASP A 26 -30.03 -16.02 14.63
N PHE A 27 -29.75 -16.01 15.93
CA PHE A 27 -29.31 -14.80 16.66
C PHE A 27 -27.92 -14.32 16.24
N ASP A 28 -27.04 -15.20 15.78
CA ASP A 28 -25.66 -14.86 15.44
C ASP A 28 -25.59 -14.04 14.14
N SER A 29 -26.60 -14.20 13.28
CA SER A 29 -26.76 -13.40 12.06
C SER A 29 -27.24 -11.96 12.31
N LEU A 30 -27.78 -11.65 13.49
CA LEU A 30 -28.38 -10.35 13.78
C LEU A 30 -27.30 -9.29 14.06
N LYS A 31 -27.04 -8.46 13.04
CA LYS A 31 -26.06 -7.35 13.10
C LYS A 31 -26.68 -6.02 13.54
N ASN A 32 -27.98 -6.00 13.86
CA ASN A 32 -28.68 -4.81 14.29
C ASN A 32 -29.19 -4.97 15.74
N CYS A 33 -28.83 -4.03 16.60
CA CYS A 33 -29.21 -4.02 18.01
C CYS A 33 -30.73 -4.09 18.20
N ASN A 34 -31.49 -3.28 17.46
CA ASN A 34 -32.94 -3.23 17.62
C ASN A 34 -33.59 -4.55 17.19
N GLU A 35 -33.08 -5.20 16.15
CA GLU A 35 -33.56 -6.52 15.73
C GLU A 35 -33.28 -7.58 16.78
N CYS A 36 -32.08 -7.56 17.38
CA CYS A 36 -31.72 -8.42 18.50
C CYS A 36 -32.71 -8.34 19.66
N ILE A 37 -33.01 -7.13 20.13
CA ILE A 37 -33.95 -6.89 21.25
C ILE A 37 -35.37 -7.34 20.89
N ARG A 38 -35.79 -7.12 19.64
CA ARG A 38 -37.13 -7.54 19.14
C ARG A 38 -37.28 -9.05 19.02
N CYS A 39 -36.16 -9.78 18.96
CA CYS A 39 -36.14 -11.24 19.09
C CYS A 39 -36.03 -11.73 20.53
N GLY A 40 -35.89 -10.84 21.52
CA GLY A 40 -35.70 -11.20 22.93
C GLY A 40 -34.24 -11.42 23.33
N GLY A 41 -33.29 -10.98 22.49
CA GLY A 41 -31.87 -11.11 22.75
C GLY A 41 -31.29 -10.00 23.63
N HIS A 42 -30.00 -10.15 23.92
CA HIS A 42 -29.15 -9.19 24.61
C HIS A 42 -28.07 -8.69 23.64
N TRP A 43 -27.75 -7.39 23.73
CA TRP A 43 -26.81 -6.75 22.81
C TRP A 43 -25.51 -6.30 23.49
N CYS A 44 -24.39 -6.46 22.79
CA CYS A 44 -23.08 -5.95 23.18
C CYS A 44 -22.67 -4.70 22.38
N ASN A 45 -22.41 -3.60 23.08
CA ASN A 45 -21.97 -2.34 22.46
C ASN A 45 -20.45 -2.25 22.25
N ASP A 46 -19.67 -3.30 22.54
CA ASP A 46 -18.21 -3.25 22.38
C ASP A 46 -17.79 -3.33 20.90
N PRO A 47 -17.21 -2.29 20.27
CA PRO A 47 -16.85 -2.31 18.85
C PRO A 47 -15.92 -3.47 18.43
N ASN A 48 -15.20 -4.08 19.36
CA ASN A 48 -14.29 -5.19 19.08
C ASN A 48 -14.95 -6.58 19.13
N GLU A 49 -16.19 -6.67 19.61
CA GLU A 49 -16.91 -7.96 19.70
C GLU A 49 -17.59 -8.29 18.37
N GLU A 50 -17.32 -9.49 17.84
CA GLU A 50 -17.93 -9.96 16.59
C GLU A 50 -19.36 -10.46 16.81
N GLN A 51 -19.57 -11.29 17.84
CA GLN A 51 -20.89 -11.78 18.21
C GLN A 51 -21.54 -10.76 19.17
N ARG A 52 -22.47 -9.96 18.66
CA ARG A 52 -23.09 -8.86 19.43
C ARG A 52 -24.49 -9.15 19.94
N CYS A 53 -25.15 -10.17 19.42
CA CYS A 53 -26.49 -10.55 19.83
C CYS A 53 -26.48 -11.97 20.40
N THR A 54 -27.11 -12.19 21.55
CA THR A 54 -27.23 -13.52 22.16
C THR A 54 -28.53 -13.68 22.93
N THR A 55 -28.99 -14.92 23.08
CA THR A 55 -30.09 -15.28 24.00
C THR A 55 -29.58 -15.64 25.39
N MET A 56 -28.30 -15.97 25.55
CA MET A 56 -27.73 -16.51 26.79
C MET A 56 -26.87 -15.46 27.50
N ARG A 57 -27.22 -15.14 28.75
CA ARG A 57 -26.40 -14.26 29.61
C ARG A 57 -25.24 -15.04 30.21
N TYR A 58 -24.18 -15.29 29.45
CA TYR A 58 -22.90 -15.64 30.06
C TYR A 58 -22.27 -14.35 30.62
N ASP A 59 -21.93 -14.33 31.92
CA ASP A 59 -21.49 -13.11 32.64
C ASP A 59 -20.29 -12.39 32.00
N ASN A 60 -19.53 -13.09 31.16
CA ASN A 60 -18.23 -12.64 30.66
C ASN A 60 -18.30 -12.07 29.22
N TRP A 61 -19.38 -12.35 28.48
CA TRP A 61 -19.42 -12.14 27.02
C TRP A 61 -19.31 -10.66 26.61
N CYS A 62 -19.83 -9.74 27.43
CA CYS A 62 -19.76 -8.31 27.13
C CYS A 62 -19.52 -7.48 28.39
N THR A 63 -18.36 -7.67 29.00
CA THR A 63 -18.07 -7.09 30.33
C THR A 63 -18.14 -5.56 30.32
N GLY A 64 -19.09 -5.00 31.08
CA GLY A 64 -19.25 -3.56 31.27
C GLY A 64 -19.82 -2.77 30.07
N LYS A 65 -20.06 -3.41 28.92
CA LYS A 65 -20.55 -2.77 27.69
C LYS A 65 -21.88 -3.33 27.17
N GLN A 66 -22.59 -4.11 27.97
CA GLN A 66 -23.93 -4.59 27.64
C GLN A 66 -24.90 -3.43 27.43
N GLU A 67 -25.80 -3.57 26.46
CA GLU A 67 -26.88 -2.62 26.25
C GLU A 67 -27.85 -2.62 27.43
N LYS A 68 -28.14 -1.42 27.94
CA LYS A 68 -29.07 -1.24 29.05
C LYS A 68 -30.42 -0.78 28.51
N LEU A 69 -31.35 -1.72 28.41
CA LEU A 69 -32.73 -1.39 28.09
C LEU A 69 -33.34 -0.48 29.16
N LYS A 70 -34.27 0.36 28.75
CA LYS A 70 -34.98 1.26 29.67
C LYS A 70 -36.03 0.45 30.44
N PHE A 71 -35.73 0.06 31.67
CA PHE A 71 -36.75 -0.53 32.56
C PHE A 71 -37.49 0.60 33.29
N LEU A 72 -38.81 0.52 33.31
CA LEU A 72 -39.60 1.36 34.20
C LEU A 72 -39.56 0.78 35.61
N THR A 73 -39.57 1.64 36.62
CA THR A 73 -39.73 1.23 38.00
C THR A 73 -41.07 0.51 38.15
N ASN A 74 -41.04 -0.64 38.81
CA ASN A 74 -42.25 -1.38 39.14
C ASN A 74 -43.09 -0.55 40.11
N VAL A 75 -44.36 -0.37 39.78
CA VAL A 75 -45.34 0.36 40.61
C VAL A 75 -46.46 -0.61 40.95
N ASP A 76 -46.82 -0.69 42.22
CA ASP A 76 -48.01 -1.38 42.72
C ASP A 76 -48.78 -0.40 43.60
N GLU A 77 -50.04 -0.13 43.23
CA GLU A 77 -50.95 0.69 44.01
C GLU A 77 -52.17 -0.15 44.38
N ASP A 78 -52.39 -0.31 45.68
CA ASP A 78 -53.50 -1.09 46.21
C ASP A 78 -54.82 -0.34 46.08
N GLY A 79 -55.88 -1.09 45.78
CA GLY A 79 -57.25 -0.63 45.84
C GLY A 79 -57.88 -0.86 47.20
N THR A 80 -59.16 -0.51 47.30
CA THR A 80 -59.97 -0.75 48.51
C THR A 80 -60.31 -2.22 48.63
N PHE A 81 -60.58 -2.89 47.50
CA PHE A 81 -61.02 -4.28 47.45
C PHE A 81 -60.08 -5.17 46.64
N VAL A 82 -59.20 -4.59 45.84
CA VAL A 82 -58.30 -5.36 44.97
C VAL A 82 -56.86 -4.96 45.17
N GLN A 83 -55.97 -5.94 45.30
CA GLN A 83 -54.56 -5.73 45.63
C GLN A 83 -53.63 -6.47 44.65
N PRO A 84 -52.85 -5.75 43.82
CA PRO A 84 -52.97 -4.32 43.57
C PRO A 84 -54.12 -3.98 42.61
N LYS A 85 -54.56 -2.73 42.63
CA LYS A 85 -55.51 -2.15 41.67
C LYS A 85 -54.80 -1.59 40.44
N TYR A 86 -53.64 -0.97 40.61
CA TYR A 86 -52.83 -0.49 39.50
C TYR A 86 -51.42 -1.07 39.58
N ARG A 87 -50.91 -1.53 38.44
CA ARG A 87 -49.60 -2.17 38.38
C ARG A 87 -48.85 -1.73 37.13
N VAL A 88 -47.56 -1.41 37.26
CA VAL A 88 -46.64 -1.19 36.15
C VAL A 88 -45.54 -2.24 36.20
N ARG A 89 -45.30 -2.91 35.08
CA ARG A 89 -44.24 -3.92 34.91
C ARG A 89 -43.52 -3.72 33.58
N THR A 90 -42.25 -4.11 33.52
CA THR A 90 -41.49 -4.17 32.27
C THR A 90 -41.28 -5.63 31.86
N LEU A 91 -41.61 -5.97 30.61
CA LEU A 91 -41.42 -7.29 30.03
C LEU A 91 -40.49 -7.22 28.83
N THR A 92 -39.57 -8.18 28.72
CA THR A 92 -38.79 -8.39 27.50
C THR A 92 -39.45 -9.46 26.63
N ILE A 93 -39.24 -9.38 25.32
CA ILE A 93 -39.77 -10.35 24.36
C ILE A 93 -39.37 -11.77 24.76
N GLY A 94 -40.32 -12.69 24.74
CA GLY A 94 -40.12 -14.10 25.06
C GLY A 94 -40.03 -14.43 26.56
N MET A 95 -39.99 -13.43 27.46
CA MET A 95 -39.99 -13.67 28.90
C MET A 95 -41.39 -13.50 29.50
N ASP A 96 -41.86 -14.50 30.25
CA ASP A 96 -43.12 -14.41 30.97
C ASP A 96 -42.96 -13.71 32.33
N ASP A 97 -43.98 -12.92 32.68
CA ASP A 97 -44.17 -12.43 34.04
C ASP A 97 -45.46 -13.00 34.60
N ARG A 98 -45.43 -13.25 35.91
CA ARG A 98 -46.50 -13.89 36.64
C ARG A 98 -46.69 -13.17 37.96
N PHE A 99 -47.90 -12.70 38.19
CA PHE A 99 -48.22 -12.04 39.44
C PHE A 99 -49.66 -12.29 39.84
N ASP A 100 -49.89 -12.07 41.12
CA ASP A 100 -51.17 -12.29 41.75
C ASP A 100 -51.90 -10.97 41.98
N ILE A 101 -53.23 -11.07 41.86
CA ILE A 101 -54.21 -10.05 42.21
C ILE A 101 -55.16 -10.69 43.21
N SER A 102 -55.21 -10.13 44.42
CA SER A 102 -56.07 -10.63 45.51
C SER A 102 -57.30 -9.75 45.70
N TYR A 103 -58.46 -10.37 45.90
CA TYR A 103 -59.73 -9.69 46.12
C TYR A 103 -60.72 -10.56 46.91
N PRO A 104 -61.67 -9.96 47.66
CA PRO A 104 -62.68 -10.70 48.38
C PRO A 104 -63.78 -11.20 47.44
N SER A 105 -64.25 -12.43 47.64
CA SER A 105 -65.38 -13.00 46.90
C SER A 105 -66.11 -14.04 47.73
N LYS A 106 -67.44 -14.00 47.67
CA LYS A 106 -68.31 -15.02 48.27
C LYS A 106 -68.48 -16.25 47.38
N SER A 107 -68.22 -16.12 46.07
CA SER A 107 -68.24 -17.24 45.13
C SER A 107 -66.90 -17.99 45.17
N LYS A 108 -66.96 -19.32 45.12
CA LYS A 108 -65.77 -20.18 44.94
C LYS A 108 -65.19 -20.09 43.52
N GLU A 109 -66.00 -19.66 42.56
CA GLU A 109 -65.64 -19.45 41.16
C GLU A 109 -66.20 -18.09 40.72
N PRO A 110 -65.52 -16.98 41.06
CA PRO A 110 -65.96 -15.66 40.62
C PRO A 110 -65.76 -15.51 39.11
N LYS A 111 -66.70 -14.85 38.44
CA LYS A 111 -66.56 -14.50 37.03
C LYS A 111 -65.54 -13.38 36.89
N VAL A 112 -64.45 -13.65 36.18
CA VAL A 112 -63.36 -12.72 35.91
C VAL A 112 -63.31 -12.46 34.40
N GLU A 113 -63.37 -11.20 34.02
CA GLU A 113 -63.25 -10.75 32.64
C GLU A 113 -61.92 -10.03 32.43
N ILE A 114 -61.24 -10.30 31.32
CA ILE A 114 -59.98 -9.65 30.95
C ILE A 114 -60.13 -9.00 29.59
N VAL A 115 -59.76 -7.72 29.52
CA VAL A 115 -59.69 -6.95 28.28
C VAL A 115 -58.25 -6.47 28.11
N VAL A 116 -57.68 -6.70 26.94
CA VAL A 116 -56.31 -6.31 26.62
C VAL A 116 -56.29 -5.28 25.50
N ASN A 117 -55.57 -4.16 25.73
CA ASN A 117 -55.36 -3.12 24.73
C ASN A 117 -53.85 -2.93 24.50
N THR A 118 -53.41 -2.98 23.24
CA THR A 118 -51.98 -2.87 22.86
C THR A 118 -51.74 -1.64 21.97
N THR A 119 -50.53 -1.06 22.04
CA THR A 119 -50.07 -0.03 21.09
C THR A 119 -49.50 -0.61 19.80
N GLN A 120 -49.32 -1.94 19.74
CA GLN A 120 -48.64 -2.66 18.66
C GLN A 120 -49.50 -3.84 18.14
N THR A 121 -48.83 -4.88 17.64
CA THR A 121 -49.46 -6.12 17.18
C THR A 121 -50.10 -6.88 18.36
N SER A 122 -50.97 -7.83 18.03
CA SER A 122 -51.59 -8.74 18.99
C SER A 122 -50.73 -9.96 19.33
N ASN A 123 -49.42 -9.94 19.03
CA ASN A 123 -48.50 -11.06 19.28
C ASN A 123 -48.04 -11.09 20.74
N PHE A 124 -48.95 -11.44 21.63
CA PHE A 124 -48.68 -11.64 23.05
C PHE A 124 -49.65 -12.68 23.62
N GLN A 125 -49.22 -13.38 24.66
CA GLN A 125 -50.05 -14.30 25.42
C GLN A 125 -50.43 -13.66 26.76
N VAL A 126 -51.73 -13.64 27.06
CA VAL A 126 -52.25 -13.32 28.39
C VAL A 126 -53.16 -14.45 28.83
N SER A 127 -52.91 -14.99 30.01
CA SER A 127 -53.73 -16.03 30.62
C SER A 127 -53.95 -15.73 32.10
N ASN A 128 -55.05 -16.24 32.64
CA ASN A 128 -55.37 -16.09 34.04
C ASN A 128 -55.77 -17.43 34.68
N LYS A 129 -55.51 -17.53 35.99
CA LYS A 129 -55.96 -18.64 36.82
C LYS A 129 -56.42 -18.10 38.15
N THR A 130 -57.64 -18.44 38.55
CA THR A 130 -58.23 -18.00 39.82
C THR A 130 -58.27 -19.15 40.82
N SER A 131 -57.90 -18.87 42.07
CA SER A 131 -58.01 -19.78 43.20
C SER A 131 -58.59 -19.05 44.41
N CYS A 132 -59.56 -19.66 45.09
CA CYS A 132 -60.27 -19.03 46.21
C CYS A 132 -60.14 -19.86 47.49
N TYR A 133 -59.81 -19.20 48.60
CA TYR A 133 -59.68 -19.77 49.93
C TYR A 133 -60.25 -18.79 50.97
N ASP A 134 -61.10 -19.26 51.88
CA ASP A 134 -61.67 -18.48 52.99
C ASP A 134 -62.17 -17.08 52.60
N SER A 135 -63.04 -17.01 51.60
CA SER A 135 -63.66 -15.77 51.06
C SER A 135 -62.70 -14.78 50.39
N THR A 136 -61.44 -15.17 50.19
CA THR A 136 -60.45 -14.40 49.41
C THR A 136 -60.09 -15.19 48.17
N CYS A 137 -60.15 -14.54 47.02
CA CYS A 137 -59.73 -15.11 45.75
C CYS A 137 -58.46 -14.42 45.27
N THR A 138 -57.62 -15.19 44.63
CA THR A 138 -56.41 -14.72 43.97
C THR A 138 -56.49 -15.11 42.50
N THR A 139 -56.40 -14.13 41.61
CA THR A 139 -56.22 -14.37 40.18
C THR A 139 -54.76 -14.11 39.82
N THR A 140 -54.07 -15.16 39.40
CA THR A 140 -52.74 -15.06 38.81
C THR A 140 -52.88 -14.66 37.35
N ILE A 141 -52.23 -13.56 36.96
CA ILE A 141 -52.05 -13.17 35.57
C ILE A 141 -50.69 -13.65 35.10
N LYS A 142 -50.65 -14.34 33.96
CA LYS A 142 -49.44 -14.64 33.22
C LYS A 142 -49.47 -13.88 31.90
N ALA A 143 -48.45 -13.06 31.65
CA ALA A 143 -48.30 -12.29 30.43
C ALA A 143 -46.94 -12.55 29.78
N ASN A 144 -46.90 -12.67 28.45
CA ASN A 144 -45.68 -12.88 27.68
C ASN A 144 -45.81 -12.17 26.31
N PRO A 145 -45.02 -11.14 26.02
CA PRO A 145 -44.93 -10.60 24.66
C PRO A 145 -44.11 -11.55 23.78
N GLU A 146 -44.68 -12.00 22.67
CA GLU A 146 -44.02 -12.96 21.77
C GLU A 146 -43.11 -12.25 20.76
N THR A 147 -42.38 -13.06 19.98
CA THR A 147 -41.68 -12.55 18.81
C THR A 147 -42.66 -11.81 17.90
N ASN A 148 -42.22 -10.71 17.31
CA ASN A 148 -43.06 -9.80 16.50
C ASN A 148 -44.12 -8.99 17.28
N PHE A 149 -44.09 -8.94 18.62
CA PHE A 149 -44.85 -7.92 19.36
C PHE A 149 -44.46 -6.50 18.90
N CYS A 150 -43.15 -6.23 18.86
CA CYS A 150 -42.59 -4.95 18.42
C CYS A 150 -42.52 -4.88 16.89
N ALA A 151 -43.30 -3.97 16.27
CA ALA A 151 -43.22 -3.74 14.82
C ALA A 151 -41.89 -3.09 14.41
N ALA A 152 -41.51 -3.26 13.14
CA ALA A 152 -40.26 -2.71 12.60
C ALA A 152 -40.19 -1.18 12.68
N ASN A 153 -41.34 -0.53 12.45
CA ASN A 153 -41.56 0.92 12.53
C ASN A 153 -42.11 1.39 13.89
N GLY A 154 -42.15 0.51 14.90
CA GLY A 154 -42.55 0.85 16.26
C GLY A 154 -41.53 1.76 16.96
N GLY A 155 -41.92 2.31 18.11
CA GLY A 155 -41.07 3.14 18.94
C GLY A 155 -39.98 2.35 19.68
N ILE A 156 -39.20 3.07 20.49
CA ILE A 156 -38.15 2.48 21.35
C ILE A 156 -38.76 1.61 22.45
N SER A 157 -39.98 1.95 22.86
CA SER A 157 -40.75 1.29 23.90
C SER A 157 -42.20 1.27 23.50
N GLU A 158 -42.86 0.15 23.77
CA GLU A 158 -44.26 -0.09 23.46
C GLU A 158 -45.00 -0.59 24.70
N TYR A 159 -46.33 -0.59 24.66
CA TYR A 159 -47.14 -0.88 25.83
C TYR A 159 -48.35 -1.73 25.50
N PHE A 160 -48.75 -2.56 26.46
CA PHE A 160 -50.09 -3.12 26.47
C PHE A 160 -50.67 -3.09 27.89
N HIS A 161 -51.98 -2.93 27.96
CA HIS A 161 -52.74 -2.80 29.19
C HIS A 161 -53.63 -4.01 29.34
N VAL A 162 -53.53 -4.69 30.48
CA VAL A 162 -54.45 -5.75 30.88
C VAL A 162 -55.39 -5.17 31.91
N LYS A 163 -56.67 -5.08 31.55
CA LYS A 163 -57.75 -4.70 32.45
C LYS A 163 -58.44 -5.97 32.94
N LEU A 164 -58.56 -6.11 34.25
CA LEU A 164 -59.29 -7.22 34.87
C LEU A 164 -60.47 -6.68 35.67
N SER A 165 -61.63 -7.25 35.42
CA SER A 165 -62.88 -6.92 36.10
C SER A 165 -63.46 -8.17 36.74
N VAL A 166 -63.85 -8.07 38.01
CA VAL A 166 -64.47 -9.17 38.77
C VAL A 166 -65.94 -8.85 38.99
N GLU A 167 -66.81 -9.79 38.65
CA GLU A 167 -68.25 -9.61 38.88
C GLU A 167 -68.54 -9.37 40.37
N GLY A 168 -69.28 -8.28 40.67
CA GLY A 168 -69.60 -7.89 42.04
C GLY A 168 -68.58 -6.97 42.72
N ILE A 169 -67.43 -6.69 42.07
CA ILE A 169 -66.45 -5.69 42.53
C ILE A 169 -66.49 -4.49 41.58
N LYS A 170 -66.62 -3.29 42.14
CA LYS A 170 -66.67 -2.05 41.34
C LYS A 170 -65.29 -1.56 40.88
N GLU A 171 -64.22 -1.98 41.56
CA GLU A 171 -62.86 -1.63 41.20
C GLU A 171 -62.38 -2.50 40.03
N GLU A 172 -61.84 -1.85 39.01
CA GLU A 172 -61.13 -2.53 37.92
C GLU A 172 -59.63 -2.52 38.20
N VAL A 173 -58.97 -3.62 37.89
CA VAL A 173 -57.51 -3.72 37.96
C VAL A 173 -56.94 -3.34 36.61
N VAL A 174 -55.92 -2.47 36.60
CA VAL A 174 -55.22 -2.07 35.39
C VAL A 174 -53.74 -2.37 35.56
N THR A 175 -53.25 -3.31 34.76
CA THR A 175 -51.81 -3.56 34.64
C THR A 175 -51.29 -2.97 33.34
N LYS A 176 -50.31 -2.07 33.43
CA LYS A 176 -49.56 -1.53 32.30
C LYS A 176 -48.25 -2.29 32.15
N PHE A 177 -48.12 -3.03 31.06
CA PHE A 177 -46.87 -3.66 30.66
C PHE A 177 -46.12 -2.73 29.71
N HIS A 178 -44.88 -2.45 30.05
CA HIS A 178 -43.91 -1.74 29.23
C HIS A 178 -42.98 -2.76 28.57
N VAL A 179 -42.83 -2.67 27.26
CA VAL A 179 -41.98 -3.59 26.48
C VAL A 179 -40.90 -2.77 25.77
N PRO A 180 -39.62 -2.92 26.13
CA PRO A 180 -38.53 -2.31 25.39
C PRO A 180 -38.42 -2.98 24.01
N CYS A 181 -38.52 -2.19 22.94
CA CYS A 181 -38.55 -2.67 21.55
C CYS A 181 -37.35 -2.26 20.71
N ALA A 182 -36.47 -1.40 21.25
CA ALA A 182 -35.24 -0.97 20.62
C ALA A 182 -34.19 -0.65 21.68
N CYS A 183 -32.94 -0.58 21.24
CA CYS A 183 -31.82 -0.20 22.07
C CYS A 183 -31.81 1.31 22.31
N ALA A 184 -31.48 1.74 23.52
CA ALA A 184 -31.28 3.14 23.86
C ALA A 184 -30.07 3.73 23.11
N CYS A 185 -29.02 2.93 22.85
CA CYS A 185 -27.89 3.34 22.03
C CYS A 185 -28.27 3.68 20.59
N SER A 186 -29.37 3.12 20.05
CA SER A 186 -29.74 3.33 18.64
C SER A 186 -30.20 4.76 18.35
N ALA A 187 -30.63 5.48 19.40
CA ALA A 187 -30.95 6.91 19.32
C ALA A 187 -29.71 7.82 19.41
N LYS A 188 -28.52 7.26 19.70
CA LYS A 188 -27.26 8.00 19.84
C LYS A 188 -26.32 7.58 18.72
N VAL A 189 -26.33 8.36 17.65
CA VAL A 189 -25.42 8.17 16.52
C VAL A 189 -24.28 9.17 16.65
N GLU A 190 -23.05 8.67 16.66
CA GLU A 190 -21.84 9.48 16.57
C GLU A 190 -21.41 9.56 15.11
N GLU A 191 -21.77 10.65 14.45
CA GLU A 191 -21.34 10.94 13.08
C GLU A 191 -19.82 11.15 13.01
N ARG A 192 -19.18 10.63 11.96
CA ARG A 192 -17.72 10.68 11.76
C ARG A 192 -16.95 10.20 13.00
N SER A 193 -17.41 9.12 13.60
CA SER A 193 -16.82 8.57 14.82
C SER A 193 -15.35 8.22 14.60
N PRO A 194 -14.44 8.57 15.53
CA PRO A 194 -13.05 8.12 15.51
C PRO A 194 -12.92 6.60 15.50
N VAL A 195 -13.85 5.88 16.13
CA VAL A 195 -13.90 4.40 16.11
C VAL A 195 -14.08 3.87 14.69
N CYS A 196 -14.86 4.59 13.88
CA CYS A 196 -15.10 4.28 12.47
C CYS A 196 -14.10 5.01 11.54
N ASN A 197 -12.87 5.27 12.02
CA ASN A 197 -11.81 5.99 11.30
C ASN A 197 -12.22 7.38 10.76
N GLY A 198 -13.21 8.04 11.38
CA GLY A 198 -13.78 9.30 10.89
C GLY A 198 -14.54 9.17 9.57
N ARG A 199 -14.74 7.94 9.09
CA ARG A 199 -15.27 7.58 7.76
C ARG A 199 -16.62 6.84 7.85
N GLY A 200 -17.29 6.95 8.98
CA GLY A 200 -18.62 6.40 9.19
C GLY A 200 -19.24 6.89 10.48
N SER A 201 -20.47 6.46 10.71
CA SER A 201 -21.26 6.80 11.90
C SER A 201 -21.30 5.60 12.83
N LEU A 202 -21.07 5.80 14.13
CA LEU A 202 -21.11 4.73 15.13
C LEU A 202 -22.47 4.72 15.83
N SER A 203 -23.12 3.54 15.87
CA SER A 203 -24.35 3.32 16.64
C SER A 203 -24.33 1.94 17.27
N CYS A 204 -24.59 1.84 18.57
CA CYS A 204 -24.60 0.58 19.33
C CYS A 204 -23.34 -0.31 19.14
N GLY A 205 -22.17 0.33 18.97
CA GLY A 205 -20.90 -0.37 18.73
C GLY A 205 -20.67 -0.81 17.29
N VAL A 206 -21.57 -0.49 16.35
CA VAL A 206 -21.46 -0.85 14.93
C VAL A 206 -21.25 0.40 14.08
N CYS A 207 -20.28 0.32 13.16
CA CYS A 207 -20.01 1.38 12.19
C CYS A 207 -20.91 1.23 10.96
N THR A 208 -21.54 2.32 10.55
CA THR A 208 -22.14 2.49 9.23
C THR A 208 -21.20 3.33 8.39
N CYS A 209 -20.52 2.72 7.42
CA CYS A 209 -19.51 3.42 6.63
C CYS A 209 -20.10 4.39 5.63
N ASN A 210 -19.41 5.51 5.43
CA ASN A 210 -19.69 6.45 4.37
C ASN A 210 -19.46 5.78 3.01
N GLU A 211 -20.04 6.36 1.96
CA GLU A 211 -19.81 5.94 0.59
C GLU A 211 -18.31 5.87 0.27
N GLY A 212 -17.90 4.81 -0.43
CA GLY A 212 -16.50 4.55 -0.76
C GLY A 212 -15.69 3.89 0.36
N TRP A 213 -16.29 3.51 1.50
CA TRP A 213 -15.59 2.84 2.61
C TRP A 213 -16.29 1.55 3.05
N LYS A 214 -15.51 0.58 3.50
CA LYS A 214 -15.96 -0.72 4.02
C LYS A 214 -15.03 -1.20 5.13
N GLY A 215 -15.40 -2.32 5.75
CA GLY A 215 -14.73 -2.89 6.91
C GLY A 215 -15.52 -2.68 8.19
N ALA A 216 -15.17 -3.38 9.26
CA ALA A 216 -15.89 -3.28 10.54
C ALA A 216 -15.74 -1.89 11.17
N PHE A 217 -14.66 -1.18 10.84
CA PHE A 217 -14.33 0.16 11.34
C PHE A 217 -14.16 1.17 10.20
N CYS A 218 -14.64 0.89 8.99
CA CYS A 218 -14.52 1.76 7.81
C CYS A 218 -13.06 2.08 7.43
N GLU A 219 -12.17 1.13 7.67
CA GLU A 219 -10.73 1.24 7.46
C GLU A 219 -10.33 1.05 5.99
N THR A 220 -11.13 0.33 5.20
CA THR A 220 -10.77 -0.08 3.84
C THR A 220 -11.57 0.73 2.81
N PRO A 221 -10.93 1.38 1.82
CA PRO A 221 -11.65 2.02 0.73
C PRO A 221 -12.31 0.96 -0.18
N ILE A 222 -13.46 1.31 -0.75
CA ILE A 222 -14.10 0.54 -1.83
C ILE A 222 -13.50 1.03 -3.14
N CYS A 223 -12.79 0.14 -3.83
CA CYS A 223 -12.16 0.43 -5.11
C CYS A 223 -13.11 0.00 -6.24
N GLU A 224 -13.54 0.92 -7.10
CA GLU A 224 -14.45 0.62 -8.23
C GLU A 224 -13.77 -0.15 -9.38
N VAL A 225 -12.44 -0.28 -9.36
CA VAL A 225 -11.66 -0.90 -10.43
C VAL A 225 -10.94 -2.12 -9.89
N LYS A 226 -11.48 -3.32 -10.16
CA LYS A 226 -10.70 -4.56 -10.19
C LYS A 226 -10.34 -4.82 -11.65
N ARG A 227 -9.13 -4.44 -12.08
CA ARG A 227 -8.52 -5.09 -13.25
C ARG A 227 -7.76 -6.30 -12.73
N GLY A 228 -8.14 -7.47 -13.26
CA GLY A 228 -7.70 -8.77 -12.76
C GLY A 228 -6.18 -9.00 -12.80
N ASP A 229 -5.81 -9.91 -11.91
CA ASP A 229 -4.77 -10.94 -11.99
C ASP A 229 -3.28 -10.56 -11.97
N VAL A 230 -2.89 -9.28 -11.97
CA VAL A 230 -1.53 -8.92 -11.50
C VAL A 230 -1.54 -7.59 -10.72
N PRO A 231 -1.80 -7.62 -9.40
CA PRO A 231 -1.86 -6.41 -8.61
C PRO A 231 -0.44 -5.88 -8.38
N CYS A 232 -0.22 -4.60 -8.67
CA CYS A 232 1.00 -3.86 -8.35
C CYS A 232 2.31 -4.32 -9.02
N THR A 233 2.26 -5.00 -10.17
CA THR A 233 3.46 -5.40 -10.92
C THR A 233 3.43 -4.86 -12.35
N ASP A 234 4.58 -4.42 -12.85
CA ASP A 234 4.75 -4.08 -14.26
C ASP A 234 5.29 -5.30 -15.04
N SER A 235 4.44 -5.88 -15.89
CA SER A 235 4.80 -7.03 -16.73
C SER A 235 5.75 -6.68 -17.87
N SER A 236 5.96 -5.39 -18.17
CA SER A 236 6.88 -4.95 -19.21
C SER A 236 8.34 -4.83 -18.74
N ARG A 237 8.56 -4.81 -17.42
CA ARG A 237 9.90 -4.71 -16.81
C ARG A 237 10.30 -6.01 -16.15
N ASP A 238 9.89 -6.26 -14.91
CA ASP A 238 10.39 -7.41 -14.12
C ASP A 238 9.31 -8.19 -13.35
N ASN A 239 8.03 -7.85 -13.46
CA ASN A 239 6.93 -8.46 -12.69
C ASN A 239 7.18 -8.49 -11.15
N ILE A 240 8.09 -7.62 -10.67
CA ILE A 240 8.40 -7.43 -9.25
C ILE A 240 7.35 -6.47 -8.68
N GLU A 241 6.80 -6.81 -7.51
CA GLU A 241 5.84 -5.96 -6.81
C GLU A 241 6.43 -4.56 -6.56
N CYS A 242 5.72 -3.54 -7.05
CA CYS A 242 6.09 -2.13 -6.93
C CYS A 242 7.56 -1.87 -7.28
N SER A 243 8.06 -2.54 -8.32
CA SER A 243 9.46 -2.45 -8.78
C SER A 243 10.49 -2.70 -7.66
N GLY A 244 10.10 -3.41 -6.60
CA GLY A 244 10.90 -3.66 -5.40
C GLY A 244 11.03 -2.44 -4.48
N ASN A 245 10.46 -1.29 -4.85
CA ASN A 245 10.59 0.01 -4.19
C ASN A 245 9.33 0.45 -3.45
N GLY A 246 8.37 -0.46 -3.27
CA GLY A 246 7.19 -0.26 -2.45
C GLY A 246 6.56 -1.57 -2.01
N VAL A 247 5.38 -1.45 -1.41
CA VAL A 247 4.47 -2.57 -1.15
C VAL A 247 3.15 -2.32 -1.85
N CYS A 248 2.47 -3.39 -2.27
CA CYS A 248 1.15 -3.26 -2.84
C CYS A 248 0.13 -2.84 -1.77
N GLY A 249 -0.37 -1.61 -1.89
CA GLY A 249 -1.37 -1.04 -0.99
C GLY A 249 -2.81 -1.38 -1.41
N PRO A 250 -3.81 -0.86 -0.67
CA PRO A 250 -5.21 -1.01 -1.02
C PRO A 250 -5.51 -0.52 -2.45
N CYS A 251 -6.45 -1.17 -3.14
CA CYS A 251 -6.83 -0.85 -4.51
C CYS A 251 -5.74 -1.08 -5.57
N ASP A 252 -4.84 -2.04 -5.35
CA ASP A 252 -3.77 -2.41 -6.29
C ASP A 252 -2.87 -1.21 -6.64
N LYS A 253 -2.71 -0.27 -5.70
CA LYS A 253 -1.86 0.91 -5.84
C LYS A 253 -0.60 0.74 -5.00
N CYS A 254 0.55 0.97 -5.62
CA CYS A 254 1.82 0.89 -4.93
C CYS A 254 2.01 2.01 -3.89
N GLU A 255 2.42 1.62 -2.68
CA GLU A 255 2.90 2.50 -1.64
C GLU A 255 4.43 2.47 -1.62
N CYS A 256 5.06 3.49 -2.20
CA CYS A 256 6.52 3.54 -2.34
C CYS A 256 7.21 3.79 -1.01
N PHE A 257 8.34 3.12 -0.78
CA PHE A 257 9.20 3.38 0.37
C PHE A 257 9.74 4.81 0.30
N THR A 258 9.77 5.48 1.45
CA THR A 258 10.17 6.89 1.56
C THR A 258 11.53 7.07 2.24
N ASP A 259 12.14 6.00 2.70
CA ASP A 259 13.36 5.94 3.49
C ASP A 259 14.57 5.38 2.72
N ARG A 260 14.35 4.82 1.53
CA ARG A 260 15.41 4.26 0.68
C ARG A 260 16.20 5.34 -0.05
N GLU A 261 17.43 4.99 -0.43
CA GLU A 261 18.22 5.81 -1.36
C GLU A 261 17.46 5.97 -2.69
N GLY A 262 17.42 7.18 -3.24
CA GLY A 262 16.64 7.48 -4.45
C GLY A 262 15.12 7.53 -4.27
N SER A 263 14.57 7.26 -3.08
CA SER A 263 13.11 7.25 -2.85
C SER A 263 12.39 8.55 -3.19
N ARG A 264 13.10 9.67 -3.16
CA ARG A 264 12.59 10.96 -3.61
C ARG A 264 12.27 11.01 -5.12
N TYR A 265 12.78 10.07 -5.90
CA TYR A 265 12.57 9.95 -7.34
C TYR A 265 11.71 8.74 -7.73
N PHE A 266 11.13 8.01 -6.76
CA PHE A 266 10.22 6.90 -7.06
C PHE A 266 8.93 7.43 -7.69
N ASP A 267 8.58 6.90 -8.86
CA ASP A 267 7.38 7.27 -9.59
C ASP A 267 6.16 6.52 -9.04
N LYS A 268 5.30 7.25 -8.32
CA LYS A 268 4.09 6.71 -7.69
C LYS A 268 3.04 6.23 -8.69
N ASP A 269 3.06 6.76 -9.90
CA ASP A 269 2.10 6.41 -10.95
C ASP A 269 2.64 5.27 -11.84
N ASN A 270 3.95 4.99 -11.76
CA ASN A 270 4.62 3.91 -12.46
C ASN A 270 5.20 2.85 -11.51
N TYR A 271 4.35 2.30 -10.64
CA TYR A 271 4.68 1.19 -9.73
C TYR A 271 5.95 1.40 -8.88
N CYS A 272 6.22 2.63 -8.43
CA CYS A 272 7.44 2.97 -7.68
C CYS A 272 8.74 2.73 -8.46
N ALA A 273 8.69 2.79 -9.80
CA ALA A 273 9.87 2.77 -10.64
C ALA A 273 10.86 3.86 -10.19
N ASP A 274 12.13 3.49 -10.02
CA ASP A 274 13.15 4.45 -9.67
C ASP A 274 13.68 5.19 -10.90
N ILE A 275 14.56 6.16 -10.63
CA ILE A 275 15.19 6.98 -11.66
C ILE A 275 16.07 6.16 -12.61
N CYS A 276 16.67 5.06 -12.14
CA CYS A 276 17.51 4.18 -12.95
C CYS A 276 16.65 3.39 -13.94
N MET A 277 15.55 2.80 -13.47
CA MET A 277 14.58 2.07 -14.30
C MET A 277 13.98 2.97 -15.39
N THR A 278 13.71 4.24 -15.07
CA THR A 278 13.16 5.19 -16.03
C THR A 278 14.17 5.59 -17.12
N ILE A 279 15.46 5.69 -16.78
CA ILE A 279 16.51 6.08 -17.73
C ILE A 279 16.96 4.91 -18.59
N ASN A 280 16.93 3.68 -18.09
CA ASN A 280 17.26 2.48 -18.87
C ASN A 280 16.31 2.30 -20.08
N ASP A 281 15.10 2.87 -20.06
CA ASP A 281 14.21 2.92 -21.24
C ASP A 281 14.81 3.79 -22.40
N CYS A 282 15.96 4.42 -22.20
CA CYS A 282 16.65 5.35 -23.10
C CYS A 282 18.13 5.01 -23.39
N ASP A 283 18.44 3.75 -23.67
CA ASP A 283 19.82 3.26 -23.85
C ASP A 283 20.67 4.04 -24.89
N ASP A 284 20.06 4.55 -25.97
CA ASP A 284 20.74 5.33 -27.01
C ASP A 284 21.46 6.59 -26.49
N CYS A 285 20.99 7.14 -25.37
CA CYS A 285 21.56 8.36 -24.78
C CYS A 285 22.94 8.14 -24.16
N PHE A 286 23.28 6.90 -23.79
CA PHE A 286 24.57 6.56 -23.17
C PHE A 286 25.72 6.50 -24.17
N LEU A 287 25.42 6.27 -25.45
CA LEU A 287 26.40 6.20 -26.53
C LEU A 287 26.91 7.58 -26.97
N ASN A 288 26.19 8.66 -26.66
CA ASN A 288 26.56 10.01 -27.09
C ASN A 288 27.49 10.69 -26.06
N PRO A 289 28.77 10.98 -26.40
CA PRO A 289 29.72 11.58 -25.47
C PRO A 289 29.55 13.11 -25.33
N ILE A 290 28.55 13.72 -25.95
CA ILE A 290 28.32 15.17 -25.91
C ILE A 290 27.35 15.53 -24.77
N PRO A 291 27.70 16.47 -23.87
CA PRO A 291 26.77 17.00 -22.87
C PRO A 291 25.60 17.74 -23.54
N GLY A 292 24.39 17.60 -22.98
CA GLY A 292 23.19 18.26 -23.49
C GLY A 292 21.96 17.38 -23.44
N ARG A 293 20.86 17.87 -24.03
CA ARG A 293 19.57 17.18 -24.06
C ARG A 293 19.63 15.96 -24.98
N CYS A 294 19.21 14.81 -24.47
CA CYS A 294 18.96 13.65 -25.30
C CYS A 294 17.65 13.82 -26.07
N GLN A 295 17.70 13.62 -27.39
CA GLN A 295 16.54 13.82 -28.27
C GLN A 295 15.66 12.56 -28.42
N THR A 296 16.18 11.39 -28.05
CA THR A 296 15.54 10.09 -28.26
C THR A 296 14.59 9.70 -27.12
N CYS A 297 14.68 10.34 -25.95
CA CYS A 297 13.80 10.08 -24.81
C CYS A 297 12.46 10.81 -24.92
N HIS A 298 11.41 10.16 -24.42
CA HIS A 298 10.10 10.79 -24.28
C HIS A 298 10.07 11.91 -23.22
N PHE A 299 10.97 11.86 -22.23
CA PHE A 299 11.11 12.86 -21.17
C PHE A 299 12.40 13.66 -21.31
N ALA A 300 12.51 14.75 -20.55
CA ALA A 300 13.67 15.63 -20.58
C ALA A 300 14.85 14.98 -19.86
N LEU A 301 15.72 14.32 -20.63
CA LEU A 301 16.97 13.72 -20.15
C LEU A 301 18.18 14.53 -20.64
N PHE A 302 19.08 14.89 -19.74
CA PHE A 302 20.26 15.71 -20.02
C PHE A 302 21.54 15.05 -19.54
N ARG A 303 22.51 14.91 -20.45
CA ARG A 303 23.84 14.42 -20.12
C ARG A 303 24.71 15.56 -19.59
N GLN A 304 25.32 15.36 -18.44
CA GLN A 304 26.29 16.28 -17.85
C GLN A 304 27.71 15.69 -17.83
N ASN A 305 28.72 16.55 -17.71
CA ASN A 305 30.09 16.12 -17.43
C ASN A 305 30.17 15.60 -16.00
N TYR A 306 30.92 14.52 -15.79
CA TYR A 306 31.12 13.95 -14.47
C TYR A 306 31.71 14.98 -13.49
N ASN A 307 31.10 15.09 -12.31
CA ASN A 307 31.54 15.96 -11.24
C ASN A 307 31.49 15.22 -9.90
N GLU A 308 32.66 14.91 -9.36
CA GLU A 308 32.82 14.17 -8.10
C GLU A 308 32.20 14.89 -6.89
N THR A 309 32.18 16.24 -6.90
CA THR A 309 31.59 17.02 -5.80
C THR A 309 30.07 16.87 -5.74
N LEU A 310 29.41 16.64 -6.88
CA LEU A 310 27.97 16.39 -6.91
C LEU A 310 27.60 15.03 -6.31
N MET A 311 28.50 14.04 -6.42
CA MET A 311 28.30 12.69 -5.88
C MET A 311 28.27 12.64 -4.35
N THR A 312 28.81 13.66 -3.67
CA THR A 312 28.80 13.75 -2.20
C THR A 312 27.63 14.56 -1.65
N GLN A 313 26.80 15.15 -2.53
CA GLN A 313 25.64 15.92 -2.11
C GLN A 313 24.56 15.01 -1.52
N LYS A 314 23.99 15.48 -0.41
CA LYS A 314 22.95 14.76 0.31
C LYS A 314 21.73 15.63 0.55
N ASP A 315 20.57 15.00 0.64
CA ASP A 315 19.33 15.64 1.03
C ASP A 315 19.19 15.76 2.56
N ASP A 316 18.09 16.35 3.03
CA ASP A 316 17.78 16.56 4.45
C ASP A 316 17.69 15.25 5.26
N PHE A 317 17.52 14.12 4.57
CA PHE A 317 17.46 12.77 5.16
C PHE A 317 18.81 12.04 5.05
N ASN A 318 19.90 12.75 4.72
CA ASN A 318 21.27 12.22 4.59
C ASN A 318 21.44 11.14 3.50
N ARG A 319 20.62 11.20 2.44
CA ARG A 319 20.67 10.31 1.27
C ARG A 319 21.30 11.04 0.09
N HIS A 320 22.00 10.34 -0.80
CA HIS A 320 22.62 10.98 -1.95
C HIS A 320 21.57 11.56 -2.92
N VAL A 321 21.82 12.80 -3.34
CA VAL A 321 20.98 13.49 -4.34
C VAL A 321 21.18 12.88 -5.72
N TRP A 322 22.40 12.44 -6.02
CA TRP A 322 22.76 11.71 -7.23
C TRP A 322 22.77 10.21 -6.93
N VAL A 323 21.80 9.49 -7.51
CA VAL A 323 21.62 8.05 -7.33
C VAL A 323 22.53 7.31 -8.29
N ARG A 324 23.26 6.31 -7.80
CA ARG A 324 24.10 5.44 -8.65
C ARG A 324 23.23 4.39 -9.32
N CYS A 325 23.37 4.31 -10.64
CA CYS A 325 22.66 3.39 -11.50
C CYS A 325 23.67 2.55 -12.29
N ASN A 326 23.23 1.38 -12.73
CA ASN A 326 23.97 0.54 -13.64
C ASN A 326 23.04 -0.05 -14.70
N GLY A 327 23.64 -0.48 -15.80
CA GLY A 327 22.92 -1.10 -16.90
C GLY A 327 23.88 -1.91 -17.77
N SER A 328 23.31 -2.59 -18.76
CA SER A 328 24.07 -3.34 -19.76
C SER A 328 23.48 -3.14 -21.14
N ILE A 329 24.30 -2.72 -22.10
CA ILE A 329 23.94 -2.62 -23.54
C ILE A 329 24.89 -3.56 -24.29
N ASP A 330 24.37 -4.50 -25.07
CA ASP A 330 25.17 -5.44 -25.89
C ASP A 330 26.31 -6.13 -25.09
N GLU A 331 26.00 -6.71 -23.92
CA GLU A 331 26.95 -7.33 -22.98
C GLU A 331 27.99 -6.38 -22.36
N CYS A 332 27.91 -5.07 -22.62
CA CYS A 332 28.74 -4.07 -21.99
C CYS A 332 28.07 -3.43 -20.78
N TYR A 333 28.69 -3.63 -19.61
CA TYR A 333 28.26 -3.05 -18.34
C TYR A 333 28.75 -1.60 -18.19
N TYR A 334 27.81 -0.69 -17.93
CA TYR A 334 28.08 0.73 -17.69
C TYR A 334 27.52 1.19 -16.34
N GLU A 335 28.13 2.24 -15.80
CA GLU A 335 27.67 2.88 -14.56
C GLU A 335 27.49 4.37 -14.78
N TYR A 336 26.48 4.92 -14.13
CA TYR A 336 26.16 6.33 -14.19
C TYR A 336 25.51 6.79 -12.88
N ALA A 337 25.47 8.10 -12.70
CA ALA A 337 24.72 8.73 -11.63
C ALA A 337 23.58 9.55 -12.21
N ALA A 338 22.40 9.52 -11.60
CA ALA A 338 21.22 10.23 -12.05
C ALA A 338 20.58 11.07 -10.94
N MET A 339 19.97 12.19 -11.35
CA MET A 339 19.29 13.13 -10.47
C MET A 339 18.09 13.72 -11.22
N ARG A 340 16.99 13.98 -10.50
CA ARG A 340 15.91 14.82 -11.01
C ARG A 340 15.82 16.11 -10.23
N ASP A 341 15.68 17.23 -10.92
CA ASP A 341 15.59 18.53 -10.27
C ASP A 341 14.14 18.89 -9.87
N GLU A 342 13.96 20.11 -9.37
CA GLU A 342 12.65 20.62 -8.93
C GLU A 342 11.69 20.92 -10.09
N TYR A 343 12.19 21.00 -11.33
CA TYR A 343 11.42 21.23 -12.55
C TYR A 343 11.08 19.92 -13.28
N ASP A 344 11.34 18.77 -12.64
CA ASP A 344 11.15 17.42 -13.19
C ASP A 344 12.09 17.12 -14.39
N GLU A 345 13.17 17.89 -14.54
CA GLU A 345 14.23 17.63 -15.52
C GLU A 345 15.20 16.58 -14.98
N THR A 346 15.50 15.57 -15.79
CA THR A 346 16.36 14.45 -15.39
C THR A 346 17.76 14.64 -15.96
N PHE A 347 18.77 14.54 -15.10
CA PHE A 347 20.17 14.67 -15.44
C PHE A 347 20.93 13.37 -15.15
N PHE A 348 21.91 13.04 -15.98
CA PHE A 348 22.79 11.90 -15.74
C PHE A 348 24.27 12.22 -16.03
N MET A 349 25.16 11.56 -15.31
CA MET A 349 26.61 11.62 -15.47
C MET A 349 27.16 10.19 -15.59
N VAL A 350 27.82 9.88 -16.71
CA VAL A 350 28.46 8.56 -16.89
C VAL A 350 29.71 8.47 -16.01
N THR A 351 29.79 7.46 -15.15
CA THR A 351 30.95 7.19 -14.28
C THR A 351 31.84 6.10 -14.86
N LYS A 352 31.24 5.13 -15.55
CA LYS A 352 31.95 4.04 -16.24
C LYS A 352 31.35 3.86 -17.63
N SER A 353 32.15 4.18 -18.65
CA SER A 353 31.79 4.11 -20.07
C SER A 353 31.98 2.71 -20.64
N CYS A 354 31.16 2.37 -21.62
CA CYS A 354 31.43 1.34 -22.61
C CYS A 354 32.35 1.92 -23.69
N ASP A 355 33.64 2.05 -23.41
CA ASP A 355 34.56 2.45 -24.47
C ASP A 355 34.66 1.31 -25.51
N PRO A 356 34.34 1.52 -26.81
CA PRO A 356 35.02 0.71 -27.80
C PRO A 356 36.51 0.98 -27.61
N VAL A 357 37.33 -0.07 -27.55
CA VAL A 357 38.79 0.08 -27.58
C VAL A 357 39.15 0.84 -28.86
N GLN A 358 39.23 2.16 -28.76
CA GLN A 358 39.62 3.03 -29.83
C GLN A 358 40.68 3.97 -29.27
N GLU A 359 41.88 3.41 -29.08
CA GLU A 359 43.11 4.17 -29.02
C GLU A 359 43.28 4.96 -30.32
N ARG A 360 42.67 6.14 -30.41
CA ARG A 360 43.17 7.23 -31.26
C ARG A 360 42.84 8.57 -30.63
N ARG A 361 43.78 9.12 -29.85
CA ARG A 361 44.60 10.22 -30.36
C ARG A 361 45.75 10.61 -29.41
N ALA A 362 46.87 10.87 -30.08
CA ALA A 362 47.89 11.84 -29.71
C ALA A 362 48.86 11.45 -28.58
N GLY A 363 49.53 10.31 -28.74
CA GLY A 363 50.98 10.37 -28.53
C GLY A 363 51.53 11.41 -29.51
N ALA A 364 52.06 12.52 -29.00
CA ALA A 364 52.75 13.51 -29.80
C ALA A 364 53.88 12.78 -30.56
N VAL A 365 53.67 12.47 -31.84
CA VAL A 365 54.77 12.03 -32.69
C VAL A 365 55.64 13.27 -32.89
N SER A 366 56.79 13.30 -32.20
CA SER A 366 57.78 14.34 -32.38
C SER A 366 58.20 14.35 -33.85
N LEU A 367 57.69 15.32 -34.62
CA LEU A 367 57.98 15.53 -36.04
C LEU A 367 59.48 15.73 -36.33
N THR A 368 60.31 15.91 -35.30
CA THR A 368 61.77 16.10 -35.42
C THR A 368 62.48 14.87 -35.97
N LEU A 369 62.10 13.65 -35.56
CA LEU A 369 62.80 12.43 -35.94
C LEU A 369 62.71 12.10 -37.45
N PRO A 370 61.52 12.09 -38.08
CA PRO A 370 61.43 11.81 -39.52
C PRO A 370 62.03 12.92 -40.39
N ILE A 371 61.98 14.19 -39.95
CA ILE A 371 62.60 15.31 -40.67
C ILE A 371 64.13 15.19 -40.64
N VAL A 372 64.73 14.90 -39.47
CA VAL A 372 66.18 14.73 -39.35
C VAL A 372 66.67 13.54 -40.16
N LEU A 373 65.95 12.40 -40.12
CA LEU A 373 66.29 11.23 -40.94
C LEU A 373 66.15 11.52 -42.44
N GLY A 374 65.13 12.28 -42.85
CA GLY A 374 64.94 12.71 -44.23
C GLY A 374 66.08 13.61 -44.72
N VAL A 375 66.52 14.56 -43.90
CA VAL A 375 67.65 15.45 -44.23
C VAL A 375 68.97 14.66 -44.31
N ILE A 376 69.22 13.73 -43.38
CA ILE A 376 70.41 12.88 -43.42
C ILE A 376 70.41 12.01 -44.69
N ALA A 377 69.26 11.42 -45.07
CA ALA A 377 69.16 10.63 -46.28
C ALA A 377 69.45 11.45 -47.54
N LEU A 378 68.98 12.72 -47.61
CA LEU A 378 69.27 13.62 -48.73
C LEU A 378 70.77 14.00 -48.79
N VAL A 379 71.40 14.26 -47.65
CA VAL A 379 72.84 14.58 -47.59
C VAL A 379 73.68 13.37 -48.02
N VAL A 380 73.33 12.16 -47.58
CA VAL A 380 74.02 10.93 -47.99
C VAL A 380 73.86 10.67 -49.48
N ALA A 381 72.66 10.88 -50.04
CA ALA A 381 72.43 10.74 -51.48
C ALA A 381 73.22 11.78 -52.30
N ALA A 382 73.32 13.03 -51.82
CA ALA A 382 74.14 14.07 -52.45
C ALA A 382 75.64 13.73 -52.39
N ALA A 383 76.14 13.24 -51.24
CA ALA A 383 77.53 12.81 -51.11
C ALA A 383 77.85 11.60 -52.01
N ALA A 384 76.95 10.63 -52.10
CA ALA A 384 77.10 9.45 -52.95
C ALA A 384 77.12 9.82 -54.45
N THR A 385 76.27 10.76 -54.87
CA THR A 385 76.24 11.25 -56.26
C THR A 385 77.51 12.04 -56.61
N VAL A 386 78.01 12.89 -55.72
CA VAL A 386 79.31 13.57 -55.90
C VAL A 386 80.47 12.57 -55.92
N GLY A 387 80.49 11.60 -55.01
CA GLY A 387 81.50 10.54 -54.99
C GLY A 387 81.49 9.68 -56.25
N TYR A 388 80.30 9.34 -56.77
CA TYR A 388 80.15 8.62 -58.03
C TYR A 388 80.63 9.44 -59.24
N MET A 389 80.33 10.74 -59.27
CA MET A 389 80.85 11.64 -60.31
C MET A 389 82.39 11.78 -60.25
N MET A 390 82.97 11.88 -59.05
CA MET A 390 84.42 11.89 -58.87
C MET A 390 85.09 10.57 -59.25
N TRP A 391 84.43 9.42 -59.04
CA TRP A 391 84.96 8.12 -59.46
C TRP A 391 84.90 7.93 -60.98
N LYS A 392 83.81 8.37 -61.62
CA LYS A 392 83.62 8.26 -63.07
C LYS A 392 84.53 9.20 -63.88
N ASN A 393 84.89 10.36 -63.33
CA ASN A 393 85.76 11.34 -63.98
C ASN A 393 87.23 11.25 -63.57
N ARG A 394 87.72 10.09 -63.12
CA ARG A 394 89.16 9.92 -62.87
C ARG A 394 89.93 10.01 -64.20
N PRO A 395 90.97 10.85 -64.31
CA PRO A 395 91.84 10.82 -65.48
C PRO A 395 92.50 9.44 -65.60
N PRO A 396 92.76 8.95 -66.83
CA PRO A 396 93.48 7.69 -67.02
C PRO A 396 94.85 7.75 -66.32
N PRO A 397 95.39 6.60 -65.86
CA PRO A 397 96.72 6.57 -65.25
C PRO A 397 97.74 7.14 -66.23
N VAL A 398 98.49 8.14 -65.77
CA VAL A 398 99.54 8.80 -66.54
C VAL A 398 100.60 7.75 -66.90
N PRO A 399 100.98 7.59 -68.19
CA PRO A 399 102.06 6.69 -68.55
C PRO A 399 103.37 7.15 -67.89
N MET A 400 104.17 6.18 -67.41
CA MET A 400 105.48 6.41 -66.79
C MET A 400 106.51 6.84 -67.84
N ALA A 401 106.38 8.05 -68.37
CA ALA A 401 107.39 8.71 -69.21
C ALA A 401 107.05 10.21 -69.31
N ASP A 402 107.27 10.96 -68.23
CA ASP A 402 107.47 12.42 -68.35
C ASP A 402 108.48 12.89 -67.28
N PRO A 403 109.58 13.58 -67.67
CA PRO A 403 110.78 13.72 -66.84
C PRO A 403 110.77 14.92 -65.87
N MET A 404 109.61 15.47 -65.49
CA MET A 404 109.56 16.81 -64.88
C MET A 404 109.41 16.89 -63.35
N TYR A 405 109.60 15.80 -62.61
CA TYR A 405 109.71 15.82 -61.15
C TYR A 405 110.80 14.87 -60.65
N GLN A 406 112.03 15.08 -61.13
CA GLN A 406 113.22 14.83 -60.32
C GLN A 406 113.59 16.16 -59.65
N ASN A 407 114.00 16.08 -58.39
CA ASN A 407 114.43 17.19 -57.50
C ASN A 407 113.32 17.77 -56.62
N ILE A 408 112.90 16.99 -55.63
CA ILE A 408 112.80 17.54 -54.28
C ILE A 408 113.43 16.50 -53.35
N ASP A 409 114.71 16.70 -53.06
CA ASP A 409 115.46 15.94 -52.08
C ASP A 409 114.91 16.17 -50.67
N ALA A 410 114.93 15.08 -49.90
CA ALA A 410 115.23 14.96 -48.47
C ALA A 410 114.49 15.84 -47.45
N GLU A 411 113.78 15.18 -46.52
CA GLU A 411 114.15 15.35 -45.12
C GLU A 411 113.82 14.07 -44.31
N ASP A 412 114.86 13.56 -43.67
CA ASP A 412 114.88 12.52 -42.65
C ASP A 412 113.99 12.91 -41.46
N CYS A 413 113.19 11.97 -40.96
CA CYS A 413 112.68 11.96 -39.58
C CYS A 413 112.21 10.55 -39.24
N THR A 414 113.18 9.68 -38.98
CA THR A 414 113.03 8.57 -38.04
C THR A 414 112.58 9.12 -36.67
N GLY A 415 111.35 8.78 -36.25
CA GLY A 415 110.78 9.25 -35.00
C GLY A 415 109.95 8.15 -34.33
N GLU A 416 110.62 7.21 -33.67
CA GLU A 416 109.97 6.31 -32.73
C GLU A 416 109.43 7.10 -31.52
N ASN A 417 108.22 6.73 -31.10
CA ASN A 417 107.42 7.41 -30.09
C ASN A 417 108.10 7.41 -28.70
N PRO A 418 108.47 8.58 -28.12
CA PRO A 418 109.22 8.68 -26.87
C PRO A 418 108.51 8.18 -25.60
N LEU A 419 107.25 7.74 -25.68
CA LEU A 419 106.45 7.31 -24.53
C LEU A 419 106.17 5.80 -24.49
N TYR A 420 106.70 5.02 -25.44
CA TYR A 420 106.45 3.60 -25.53
C TYR A 420 107.55 2.75 -24.87
N LYS A 421 107.22 2.05 -23.78
CA LYS A 421 108.05 1.00 -23.18
C LYS A 421 107.28 -0.32 -23.19
N PRO A 422 107.63 -1.30 -24.04
CA PRO A 422 106.96 -2.59 -24.05
C PRO A 422 107.37 -3.43 -22.82
N PRO A 423 106.43 -4.09 -22.12
CA PRO A 423 106.68 -4.76 -20.85
C PRO A 423 107.16 -6.22 -20.99
N THR A 424 107.95 -6.53 -22.03
CA THR A 424 108.41 -7.90 -22.29
C THR A 424 109.93 -7.98 -22.41
N SER A 425 110.57 -8.60 -21.41
CA SER A 425 111.98 -8.97 -21.45
C SER A 425 112.13 -10.38 -22.03
N SER A 426 112.47 -10.49 -23.31
CA SER A 426 112.82 -11.78 -23.92
C SER A 426 114.33 -12.03 -23.78
N PHE A 427 114.70 -12.98 -22.95
CA PHE A 427 116.07 -13.47 -22.79
C PHE A 427 116.37 -14.54 -23.85
N LYS A 428 117.47 -14.39 -24.61
CA LYS A 428 117.88 -15.31 -25.67
C LYS A 428 118.86 -16.34 -25.11
N ASN A 429 118.46 -17.61 -25.08
CA ASN A 429 119.29 -18.73 -24.67
C ASN A 429 120.33 -19.06 -25.78
N PRO A 430 121.66 -19.08 -25.49
CA PRO A 430 122.70 -19.20 -26.52
C PRO A 430 122.85 -20.59 -27.19
N THR A 431 122.10 -21.63 -26.81
CA THR A 431 122.52 -23.01 -27.11
C THR A 431 121.79 -23.72 -28.27
N TYR A 432 120.59 -23.31 -28.68
CA TYR A 432 119.87 -24.03 -29.75
C TYR A 432 119.20 -23.08 -30.75
N GLY A 433 119.85 -22.93 -31.91
CA GLY A 433 119.31 -22.26 -33.08
C GLY A 433 118.50 -23.22 -33.97
N LYS A 434 117.24 -22.87 -34.20
CA LYS A 434 116.57 -22.82 -35.52
C LYS A 434 115.21 -22.12 -35.32
N TRP A 435 114.85 -21.35 -36.35
CA TRP A 435 113.77 -20.38 -36.40
C TRP A 435 112.38 -20.98 -36.28
#